data_AF-A0A7D8ERR3-F1
#
_entry.id   AF-A0A7D8ERR3-F1
#
_cell.length_a   1.000
_cell.length_b   1.000
_cell.length_c   1.000
_cell.angle_alpha   90.00
_cell.angle_beta   90.00
_cell.angle_gamma   90.00
#
_symmetry.space_group_name_H-M   'P 1'
#
loop_
_entity.id
_entity.type
_entity.pdbx_description
1 polymer ?
#
loop_
_entity_poly.entity_id
_entity_poly.type
_entity_poly.pdbx_seq_one_letter_code
_entity_poly.pdbx_strand_id
1 'polypeptide(L)'
;MRNPVAVLRDTEQYGVDHRNPFNLTPLMMAVRAGNPELAETLLNSGADLTLTGSDGLTAWHTVLWQTVCDARFARQKCADLYPLVCPSSMAVQTDGSLKVIDRHHPTFFLLNLMTALFYSQLGEALSAWSAYTAKDLADNCQCFPDSILPAYRQRQRYISSLLSRHEAGRDAPGNWRLFLRLSHGKYIINPQLHLRCGGKWVAIYELLGLPELGFDIRKMDFLTDTGFLEYYGIDVQEMAEDHQNAIDVQMMEAFENIKP
;
A
#
# COMPACT_ATOMS: atom_id res chain seq x y z
N MET A 1 -17.71 3.67 15.69
CA MET A 1 -18.77 2.67 15.41
C MET A 1 -19.53 2.45 16.71
N ARG A 2 -20.87 2.58 16.74
CA ARG A 2 -21.63 2.57 18.01
C ARG A 2 -22.36 1.26 18.34
N ASN A 3 -22.43 0.28 17.42
CA ASN A 3 -23.11 -0.99 17.74
C ASN A 3 -22.65 -2.17 16.85
N PRO A 4 -21.91 -3.16 17.38
CA PRO A 4 -21.56 -4.40 16.67
C PRO A 4 -22.77 -5.19 16.16
N VAL A 5 -23.89 -5.15 16.89
CA VAL A 5 -25.13 -5.84 16.51
C VAL A 5 -25.71 -5.28 15.21
N ALA A 6 -25.61 -3.95 15.02
CA ALA A 6 -26.08 -3.32 13.78
C ALA A 6 -25.25 -3.78 12.57
N VAL A 7 -23.92 -3.87 12.74
CA VAL A 7 -23.03 -4.35 11.66
C VAL A 7 -23.35 -5.79 11.29
N LEU A 8 -23.55 -6.67 12.28
CA LEU A 8 -23.88 -8.06 12.02
C LEU A 8 -25.22 -8.22 11.30
N ARG A 9 -26.24 -7.45 11.71
CA ARG A 9 -27.52 -7.41 11.01
C ARG A 9 -27.37 -6.93 9.56
N ASP A 10 -26.57 -5.90 9.31
CA ASP A 10 -26.32 -5.42 7.96
C ASP A 10 -25.58 -6.46 7.12
N THR A 11 -24.66 -7.24 7.72
CA THR A 11 -23.99 -8.34 7.01
C THR A 11 -24.92 -9.49 6.67
N GLU A 12 -25.90 -9.81 7.51
CA GLU A 12 -26.93 -10.82 7.20
C GLU A 12 -27.83 -10.37 6.04
N GLN A 13 -28.12 -9.06 5.95
CA GLN A 13 -29.01 -8.51 4.93
C GLN A 13 -28.31 -8.26 3.59
N TYR A 14 -27.07 -7.76 3.60
CA TYR A 14 -26.38 -7.25 2.42
C TYR A 14 -25.11 -8.02 2.05
N GLY A 15 -24.72 -9.01 2.86
CA GLY A 15 -23.48 -9.79 2.70
C GLY A 15 -22.34 -9.29 3.59
N VAL A 16 -21.40 -10.19 3.89
CA VAL A 16 -20.27 -9.95 4.82
C VAL A 16 -19.32 -8.84 4.34
N ASP A 17 -19.24 -8.64 3.03
CA ASP A 17 -18.37 -7.65 2.37
C ASP A 17 -19.14 -6.44 1.81
N HIS A 18 -20.37 -6.18 2.28
CA HIS A 18 -21.15 -5.04 1.82
C HIS A 18 -20.38 -3.72 2.03
N ARG A 19 -20.67 -2.72 1.21
CA ARG A 19 -19.95 -1.44 1.24
C ARG A 19 -20.82 -0.36 1.84
N ASN A 20 -20.25 0.41 2.78
CA ASN A 20 -20.89 1.65 3.22
C ASN A 20 -20.65 2.79 2.20
N PRO A 21 -21.23 4.00 2.39
CA PRO A 21 -21.04 5.12 1.48
C PRO A 21 -19.60 5.62 1.30
N PHE A 22 -18.67 5.23 2.18
CA PHE A 22 -17.23 5.50 2.07
C PHE A 22 -16.45 4.32 1.45
N ASN A 23 -17.17 3.37 0.83
CA ASN A 23 -16.62 2.15 0.26
C ASN A 23 -15.88 1.23 1.26
N LEU A 24 -16.14 1.39 2.57
CA LEU A 24 -15.53 0.53 3.60
C LEU A 24 -16.34 -0.76 3.78
N THR A 25 -15.64 -1.88 3.99
CA THR A 25 -16.26 -3.15 4.39
C THR A 25 -16.50 -3.19 5.91
N PRO A 26 -17.42 -4.05 6.39
CA PRO A 26 -17.60 -4.35 7.81
C PRO A 26 -16.29 -4.66 8.54
N LEU A 27 -15.40 -5.43 7.92
CA LEU A 27 -14.10 -5.79 8.50
C LEU A 27 -13.23 -4.55 8.74
N MET A 28 -13.15 -3.64 7.76
CA MET A 28 -12.43 -2.36 7.94
C MET A 28 -13.07 -1.53 9.04
N MET A 29 -14.40 -1.48 9.09
CA MET A 29 -15.09 -0.71 10.12
C MET A 29 -14.83 -1.30 11.53
N ALA A 30 -14.77 -2.64 11.67
CA ALA A 30 -14.45 -3.31 12.92
C ALA A 30 -13.02 -3.00 13.39
N VAL A 31 -12.04 -3.04 12.47
CA VAL A 31 -10.66 -2.63 12.74
C VAL A 31 -10.60 -1.16 13.18
N ARG A 32 -11.23 -0.24 12.44
CA ARG A 32 -11.25 1.19 12.79
C ARG A 32 -11.85 1.46 14.17
N ALA A 33 -12.78 0.60 14.61
CA ALA A 33 -13.41 0.67 15.91
C ALA A 33 -12.55 0.06 17.04
N GLY A 34 -11.43 -0.61 16.74
CA GLY A 34 -10.62 -1.31 17.73
C GLY A 34 -11.33 -2.53 18.33
N ASN A 35 -12.12 -3.24 17.53
CA ASN A 35 -12.97 -4.35 17.98
C ASN A 35 -12.49 -5.70 17.38
N PRO A 36 -11.55 -6.40 18.04
CA PRO A 36 -11.04 -7.68 17.55
C PRO A 36 -12.09 -8.79 17.54
N GLU A 37 -13.04 -8.80 18.48
CA GLU A 37 -14.08 -9.83 18.56
C GLU A 37 -15.03 -9.75 17.35
N LEU A 38 -15.41 -8.54 16.95
CA LEU A 38 -16.20 -8.32 15.75
C LEU A 38 -15.40 -8.65 14.48
N ALA A 39 -14.12 -8.28 14.43
CA ALA A 39 -13.25 -8.60 13.29
C ALA A 39 -13.13 -10.13 13.11
N GLU A 40 -12.90 -10.87 14.19
CA GLU A 40 -12.85 -12.34 14.18
C GLU A 40 -14.18 -12.95 13.73
N THR A 41 -15.31 -12.43 14.24
CA THR A 41 -16.65 -12.88 13.82
C THR A 41 -16.84 -12.71 12.32
N LEU A 42 -16.49 -11.55 11.77
CA LEU A 42 -16.62 -11.26 10.34
C LEU A 42 -15.71 -12.16 9.48
N LEU A 43 -14.47 -12.40 9.93
CA LEU A 43 -13.54 -13.33 9.26
C LEU A 43 -14.08 -14.76 9.26
N ASN A 44 -14.65 -15.22 10.37
CA ASN A 44 -15.31 -16.53 10.46
C ASN A 44 -16.55 -16.63 9.56
N SER A 45 -17.21 -15.51 9.26
CA SER A 45 -18.28 -15.41 8.27
C SER A 45 -17.79 -15.26 6.81
N GLY A 46 -16.47 -15.33 6.57
CA GLY A 46 -15.89 -15.30 5.23
C GLY A 46 -15.58 -13.91 4.69
N ALA A 47 -15.44 -12.89 5.54
CA ALA A 47 -15.02 -11.55 5.10
C ALA A 47 -13.69 -11.60 4.34
N ASP A 48 -13.64 -10.92 3.19
CA ASP A 48 -12.43 -10.86 2.37
C ASP A 48 -11.48 -9.76 2.87
N LEU A 49 -10.34 -10.19 3.43
CA LEU A 49 -9.29 -9.32 3.96
C LEU A 49 -8.48 -8.58 2.87
N THR A 50 -8.64 -8.94 1.60
CA THR A 50 -7.93 -8.34 0.45
C THR A 50 -8.64 -7.12 -0.12
N LEU A 51 -9.90 -6.91 0.27
CA LEU A 51 -10.69 -5.76 -0.18
C LEU A 51 -10.09 -4.44 0.31
N THR A 52 -10.17 -3.42 -0.54
CA THR A 52 -9.70 -2.06 -0.27
C THR A 52 -10.86 -1.06 -0.17
N GLY A 53 -10.67 0.00 0.61
CA GLY A 53 -11.58 1.15 0.67
C GLY A 53 -11.45 2.06 -0.55
N SER A 54 -12.12 3.21 -0.54
CA SER A 54 -11.93 4.25 -1.57
C SER A 54 -10.53 4.86 -1.57
N ASP A 55 -9.79 4.65 -0.49
CA ASP A 55 -8.41 5.10 -0.29
C ASP A 55 -7.36 4.07 -0.74
N GLY A 56 -7.79 2.92 -1.27
CA GLY A 56 -6.88 1.84 -1.66
C GLY A 56 -6.32 1.03 -0.49
N LEU A 57 -6.78 1.29 0.74
CA LEU A 57 -6.26 0.63 1.93
C LEU A 57 -7.13 -0.56 2.34
N THR A 58 -6.48 -1.64 2.78
CA THR A 58 -7.16 -2.80 3.36
C THR A 58 -7.40 -2.62 4.86
N ALA A 59 -8.12 -3.57 5.47
CA ALA A 59 -8.28 -3.62 6.92
C ALA A 59 -6.92 -3.68 7.65
N TRP A 60 -5.92 -4.38 7.10
CA TRP A 60 -4.58 -4.44 7.72
C TRP A 60 -3.80 -3.13 7.61
N HIS A 61 -3.91 -2.42 6.48
CA HIS A 61 -3.32 -1.08 6.36
C HIS A 61 -3.89 -0.12 7.41
N THR A 62 -5.18 -0.25 7.73
CA THR A 62 -5.79 0.51 8.84
C THR A 62 -5.14 0.19 10.18
N VAL A 63 -4.83 -1.08 10.48
CA VAL A 63 -4.09 -1.46 11.70
C VAL A 63 -2.73 -0.78 11.74
N LEU A 64 -1.97 -0.83 10.63
CA LEU A 64 -0.64 -0.22 10.55
C LEU A 64 -0.72 1.30 10.81
N TRP A 65 -1.61 1.99 10.10
CA TRP A 65 -1.81 3.43 10.25
C TRP A 65 -2.25 3.82 11.65
N GLN A 66 -3.27 3.16 12.22
CA GLN A 66 -3.75 3.46 13.58
C GLN A 66 -2.70 3.16 14.65
N THR A 67 -1.87 2.13 14.46
CA THR A 67 -0.77 1.81 15.38
C THR A 67 0.25 2.96 15.42
N VAL A 68 0.57 3.56 14.26
CA VAL A 68 1.48 4.71 14.19
C VAL A 68 0.83 5.99 14.73
N CYS A 69 -0.43 6.25 14.41
CA CYS A 69 -1.08 7.53 14.71
C CYS A 69 -1.75 7.61 16.09
N ASP A 70 -2.09 6.47 16.72
CA ASP A 70 -2.79 6.43 18.01
C ASP A 70 -2.07 5.50 19.00
N ALA A 71 -1.38 6.11 19.97
CA ALA A 71 -0.65 5.39 21.01
C ALA A 71 -1.55 4.49 21.90
N ARG A 72 -2.85 4.80 22.04
CA ARG A 72 -3.79 3.93 22.76
C ARG A 72 -4.12 2.71 21.92
N PHE A 73 -4.38 2.89 20.63
CA PHE A 73 -4.59 1.77 19.71
C PHE A 73 -3.37 0.86 19.66
N ALA A 74 -2.18 1.43 19.51
CA ALA A 74 -0.91 0.69 19.51
C ALA A 74 -0.77 -0.20 20.76
N ARG A 75 -1.06 0.36 21.94
CA ARG A 75 -0.93 -0.35 23.22
C ARG A 75 -2.01 -1.40 23.45
N GLN A 76 -3.24 -1.13 23.04
CA GLN A 76 -4.40 -1.91 23.49
C GLN A 76 -4.99 -2.82 22.43
N LYS A 77 -4.79 -2.52 21.14
CA LYS A 77 -5.54 -3.14 20.03
C LYS A 77 -4.66 -3.73 18.95
N CYS A 78 -3.46 -3.19 18.75
CA CYS A 78 -2.54 -3.65 17.71
C CYS A 78 -2.21 -5.14 17.84
N ALA A 79 -1.85 -5.61 19.04
CA ALA A 79 -1.46 -7.00 19.29
C ALA A 79 -2.56 -8.01 18.91
N ASP A 80 -3.83 -7.65 19.10
CA ASP A 80 -4.97 -8.52 18.82
C ASP A 80 -5.41 -8.41 17.35
N LEU A 81 -5.50 -7.19 16.82
CA LEU A 81 -6.01 -6.97 15.45
C LEU A 81 -4.98 -7.28 14.36
N TYR A 82 -3.70 -7.00 14.59
CA TYR A 82 -2.66 -7.21 13.58
C TYR A 82 -2.63 -8.65 13.05
N PRO A 83 -2.50 -9.70 13.88
CA PRO A 83 -2.42 -11.07 13.37
C PRO A 83 -3.73 -11.54 12.72
N LEU A 84 -4.89 -11.02 13.16
CA LEU A 84 -6.19 -11.40 12.62
C LEU A 84 -6.37 -10.99 11.16
N VAL A 85 -5.93 -9.78 10.79
CA VAL A 85 -6.16 -9.24 9.43
C VAL A 85 -4.89 -9.19 8.57
N CYS A 86 -3.73 -9.60 9.08
CA CYS A 86 -2.48 -9.63 8.31
C CYS A 86 -2.55 -10.68 7.18
N PRO A 87 -2.41 -10.27 5.90
CA PRO A 87 -2.40 -11.22 4.78
C PRO A 87 -1.22 -12.18 4.88
N SER A 88 -1.35 -13.39 4.33
CA SER A 88 -0.23 -14.34 4.25
C SER A 88 0.87 -13.89 3.29
N SER A 89 0.50 -13.14 2.24
CA SER A 89 1.41 -12.69 1.19
C SER A 89 0.79 -11.55 0.39
N MET A 90 1.61 -10.87 -0.41
CA MET A 90 1.14 -9.96 -1.46
C MET A 90 1.85 -10.28 -2.77
N ALA A 91 1.11 -10.21 -3.88
CA ALA A 91 1.70 -10.32 -5.21
C ALA A 91 1.97 -8.92 -5.76
N VAL A 92 3.19 -8.73 -6.23
CA VAL A 92 3.70 -7.49 -6.80
C VAL A 92 4.23 -7.73 -8.21
N GLN A 93 4.18 -6.72 -9.05
CA GLN A 93 4.81 -6.72 -10.35
C GLN A 93 5.56 -5.41 -10.56
N THR A 94 6.78 -5.51 -11.06
CA THR A 94 7.66 -4.37 -11.42
C THR A 94 8.37 -4.73 -12.71
N ASP A 95 8.36 -3.85 -13.72
CA ASP A 95 9.01 -4.07 -15.01
C ASP A 95 8.65 -5.44 -15.62
N GLY A 96 7.34 -5.76 -15.63
CA GLY A 96 6.81 -7.04 -16.11
C GLY A 96 7.09 -8.28 -15.23
N SER A 97 8.00 -8.18 -14.26
CA SER A 97 8.39 -9.30 -13.39
C SER A 97 7.44 -9.47 -12.19
N LEU A 98 6.77 -10.62 -12.11
CA LEU A 98 5.87 -10.99 -11.00
C LEU A 98 6.64 -11.61 -9.84
N LYS A 99 6.35 -11.15 -8.62
CA LYS A 99 6.91 -11.69 -7.37
C LYS A 99 5.82 -11.80 -6.30
N VAL A 100 5.86 -12.86 -5.51
CA VAL A 100 5.00 -13.02 -4.32
C VAL A 100 5.86 -12.83 -3.09
N ILE A 101 5.50 -11.84 -2.26
CA ILE A 101 6.20 -11.53 -1.02
C ILE A 101 5.42 -12.16 0.13
N ASP A 102 6.03 -13.15 0.78
CA ASP A 102 5.49 -13.79 1.99
C ASP A 102 5.52 -12.82 3.19
N ARG A 103 4.54 -12.92 4.09
CA ARG A 103 4.40 -12.03 5.27
C ARG A 103 5.60 -12.04 6.21
N HIS A 104 6.38 -13.12 6.26
CA HIS A 104 7.57 -13.21 7.10
C HIS A 104 8.79 -12.51 6.49
N HIS A 105 8.75 -12.23 5.18
CA HIS A 105 9.78 -11.45 4.52
C HIS A 105 9.70 -9.99 4.98
N PRO A 106 10.79 -9.38 5.45
CA PRO A 106 10.73 -8.06 6.10
C PRO A 106 10.27 -6.92 5.18
N THR A 107 10.50 -7.05 3.87
CA THR A 107 10.02 -6.07 2.88
C THR A 107 8.49 -6.07 2.75
N PHE A 108 7.80 -7.17 3.10
CA PHE A 108 6.34 -7.21 3.15
C PHE A 108 5.80 -6.14 4.11
N PHE A 109 6.29 -6.16 5.35
CA PHE A 109 5.90 -5.18 6.36
C PHE A 109 6.25 -3.76 5.93
N LEU A 110 7.49 -3.54 5.45
CA LEU A 110 7.96 -2.21 5.08
C LEU A 110 7.12 -1.59 3.95
N LEU A 111 6.84 -2.37 2.90
CA LEU A 111 6.04 -1.89 1.76
C LEU A 111 4.62 -1.53 2.21
N ASN A 112 3.95 -2.39 2.97
CA ASN A 112 2.59 -2.11 3.45
C ASN A 112 2.54 -0.98 4.49
N LEU A 113 3.60 -0.79 5.29
CA LEU A 113 3.71 0.37 6.17
C LEU A 113 3.78 1.67 5.36
N MET A 114 4.63 1.72 4.33
CA MET A 114 4.70 2.89 3.44
C MET A 114 3.37 3.15 2.70
N THR A 115 2.66 2.09 2.30
CA THR A 115 1.31 2.19 1.72
C THR A 115 0.32 2.77 2.73
N ALA A 116 0.29 2.25 3.97
CA ALA A 116 -0.62 2.71 5.02
C ALA A 116 -0.40 4.17 5.43
N LEU A 117 0.85 4.64 5.36
CA LEU A 117 1.24 6.00 5.76
C LEU A 117 1.14 7.03 4.63
N PHE A 118 0.78 6.60 3.41
CA PHE A 118 0.79 7.42 2.19
C PHE A 118 0.11 8.78 2.38
N TYR A 119 -1.17 8.78 2.76
CA TYR A 119 -1.94 10.02 2.92
C TYR A 119 -1.49 10.87 4.11
N SER A 120 -1.00 10.23 5.18
CA SER A 120 -0.65 10.92 6.43
C SER A 120 0.76 11.47 6.48
N GLN A 121 1.69 10.94 5.68
CA GLN A 121 3.11 11.31 5.76
C GLN A 121 3.68 11.66 4.39
N LEU A 122 3.43 10.86 3.34
CA LEU A 122 4.01 11.15 2.04
C LEU A 122 3.42 12.43 1.44
N GLY A 123 2.10 12.66 1.55
CA GLY A 123 1.47 13.88 1.06
C GLY A 123 2.08 15.16 1.64
N GLU A 124 2.27 15.21 2.96
CA GLU A 124 2.92 16.33 3.65
C GLU A 124 4.40 16.44 3.25
N ALA A 125 5.13 15.33 3.22
CA ALA A 125 6.53 15.32 2.86
C ALA A 125 6.78 15.85 1.44
N LEU A 126 5.95 15.45 0.47
CA LEU A 126 6.05 15.91 -0.91
C LEU A 126 5.83 17.43 -1.04
N SER A 127 4.92 18.00 -0.24
CA SER A 127 4.73 19.46 -0.20
C SER A 127 5.96 20.24 0.30
N ALA A 128 6.84 19.57 1.05
CA ALA A 128 8.10 20.09 1.56
C ALA A 128 9.33 19.56 0.81
N TRP A 129 9.15 19.05 -0.42
CA TRP A 129 10.25 18.52 -1.25
C TRP A 129 11.00 17.36 -0.57
N SER A 130 10.26 16.55 0.19
CA SER A 130 10.75 15.42 0.94
C SER A 130 9.98 14.14 0.58
N ALA A 131 10.44 13.02 1.11
CA ALA A 131 9.78 11.73 0.98
C ALA A 131 10.08 10.90 2.22
N TYR A 132 9.75 9.61 2.22
CA TYR A 132 10.07 8.76 3.36
C TYR A 132 11.57 8.68 3.58
N THR A 133 12.00 8.91 4.82
CA THR A 133 13.36 8.60 5.24
C THR A 133 13.39 7.31 6.06
N ALA A 134 14.53 6.61 6.05
CA ALA A 134 14.71 5.44 6.90
C ALA A 134 14.60 5.78 8.40
N LYS A 135 14.87 7.03 8.78
CA LYS A 135 14.74 7.50 10.16
C LYS A 135 13.25 7.62 10.53
N ASP A 136 12.46 8.31 9.72
CA ASP A 136 11.04 8.53 10.02
C ASP A 136 10.28 7.20 10.03
N LEU A 137 10.59 6.30 9.09
CA LEU A 137 10.04 4.94 9.08
C LEU A 137 10.47 4.13 10.31
N ALA A 138 11.70 4.31 10.81
CA ALA A 138 12.16 3.67 12.04
C ALA A 138 11.45 4.19 13.28
N ASP A 139 11.25 5.50 13.36
CA ASP A 139 10.52 6.15 14.45
C ASP A 139 9.06 5.66 14.47
N ASN A 140 8.41 5.58 13.30
CA ASN A 140 7.09 4.96 13.15
C ASN A 140 7.06 3.49 13.61
N CYS A 141 8.15 2.74 13.43
CA CYS A 141 8.20 1.33 13.83
C CYS A 141 8.28 1.12 15.36
N GLN A 142 8.63 2.14 16.15
CA GLN A 142 8.81 2.02 17.61
C GLN A 142 7.51 1.80 18.37
N CYS A 143 6.35 2.09 17.77
CA CYS A 143 5.04 1.86 18.38
C CYS A 143 4.60 0.38 18.32
N PHE A 144 5.25 -0.45 17.51
CA PHE A 144 4.89 -1.86 17.37
C PHE A 144 5.56 -2.71 18.47
N PRO A 145 4.82 -3.64 19.09
CA PRO A 145 5.40 -4.55 20.07
C PRO A 145 6.37 -5.55 19.42
N ASP A 146 7.34 -6.05 20.19
CA ASP A 146 8.36 -7.01 19.72
C ASP A 146 7.78 -8.31 19.15
N SER A 147 6.58 -8.70 19.60
CA SER A 147 5.85 -9.86 19.07
C SER A 147 5.40 -9.69 17.62
N ILE A 148 5.20 -8.44 17.18
CA ILE A 148 4.82 -8.09 15.80
C ILE A 148 6.07 -7.72 14.99
N LEU A 149 6.90 -6.83 15.53
CA LEU A 149 8.07 -6.31 14.86
C LEU A 149 9.25 -6.27 15.83
N PRO A 150 10.17 -7.25 15.79
CA PRO A 150 11.30 -7.29 16.71
C PRO A 150 12.16 -6.03 16.69
N ALA A 151 12.64 -5.57 17.84
CA ALA A 151 13.42 -4.34 18.00
C ALA A 151 14.56 -4.13 16.99
N TYR A 152 15.24 -5.19 16.53
CA TYR A 152 16.29 -5.05 15.51
C TYR A 152 15.75 -4.61 14.13
N ARG A 153 14.50 -4.98 13.80
CA ARG A 153 13.82 -4.59 12.56
C ARG A 153 13.30 -3.16 12.59
N GLN A 154 13.13 -2.60 13.79
CA GLN A 154 12.69 -1.22 14.00
C GLN A 154 13.83 -0.19 13.81
N ARG A 155 15.09 -0.64 13.69
CA ARG A 155 16.25 0.25 13.61
C ARG A 155 16.37 0.90 12.23
N GLN A 156 16.69 2.19 12.19
CA GLN A 156 16.96 2.94 10.95
C GLN A 156 17.95 2.22 10.02
N ARG A 157 19.05 1.67 10.56
CA ARG A 157 20.06 0.94 9.76
C ARG A 157 19.46 -0.28 9.05
N TYR A 158 18.54 -0.99 9.72
CA TYR A 158 17.87 -2.15 9.14
C TYR A 158 16.93 -1.72 8.01
N ILE A 159 16.08 -0.72 8.26
CA ILE A 159 15.16 -0.19 7.26
C ILE A 159 15.90 0.35 6.05
N SER A 160 16.97 1.14 6.26
CA SER A 160 17.82 1.65 5.17
C SER A 160 18.43 0.52 4.32
N SER A 161 18.73 -0.63 4.92
CA SER A 161 19.25 -1.80 4.18
C SER A 161 18.19 -2.46 3.30
N LEU A 162 16.91 -2.47 3.73
CA LEU A 162 15.80 -2.99 2.94
C LEU A 162 15.47 -2.09 1.76
N LEU A 163 15.40 -0.77 2.03
CA LEU A 163 15.17 0.24 0.99
C LEU A 163 16.23 0.13 -0.11
N SER A 164 17.51 0.18 0.26
CA SER A 164 18.63 0.10 -0.71
C SER A 164 18.80 -1.27 -1.38
N ARG A 165 18.31 -2.35 -0.76
CA ARG A 165 18.29 -3.68 -1.39
C ARG A 165 17.31 -3.74 -2.57
N HIS A 166 16.16 -3.10 -2.43
CA HIS A 166 15.08 -3.14 -3.42
C HIS A 166 14.89 -1.82 -4.17
N GLU A 167 15.95 -1.01 -4.30
CA GLU A 167 15.97 0.23 -5.10
C GLU A 167 15.75 -0.08 -6.58
N ALA A 168 14.85 0.66 -7.26
CA ALA A 168 14.53 0.48 -8.68
C ALA A 168 15.77 0.57 -9.58
N GLY A 169 16.66 1.50 -9.24
CA GLY A 169 17.89 1.75 -9.98
C GLY A 169 19.04 0.76 -9.75
N ARG A 170 18.89 -0.20 -8.85
CA ARG A 170 19.96 -1.14 -8.52
C ARG A 170 19.92 -2.34 -9.47
N ASP A 171 21.02 -2.68 -10.12
CA ASP A 171 21.14 -3.94 -10.82
C ASP A 171 21.80 -5.01 -9.93
N ALA A 172 20.99 -5.92 -9.38
CA ALA A 172 21.47 -7.00 -8.51
C ALA A 172 20.49 -8.19 -8.49
N PRO A 173 21.00 -9.43 -8.37
CA PRO A 173 20.16 -10.61 -8.19
C PRO A 173 19.24 -10.47 -6.96
N GLY A 174 17.98 -10.84 -7.12
CA GLY A 174 16.99 -10.74 -6.03
C GLY A 174 16.50 -9.31 -5.76
N ASN A 175 16.88 -8.32 -6.57
CA ASN A 175 16.25 -7.00 -6.51
C ASN A 175 14.80 -7.09 -7.00
N TRP A 176 13.89 -6.47 -6.24
CA TRP A 176 12.47 -6.43 -6.52
C TRP A 176 11.98 -5.07 -6.99
N ARG A 177 12.87 -4.07 -7.10
CA ARG A 177 12.61 -2.73 -7.62
C ARG A 177 11.35 -2.11 -7.00
N LEU A 178 11.22 -2.21 -5.68
CA LEU A 178 10.04 -1.79 -4.94
C LEU A 178 10.08 -0.33 -4.52
N PHE A 179 11.28 0.26 -4.43
CA PHE A 179 11.47 1.60 -3.90
C PHE A 179 12.21 2.48 -4.91
N LEU A 180 11.77 3.71 -5.08
CA LEU A 180 12.50 4.72 -5.84
C LEU A 180 13.15 5.70 -4.87
N ARG A 181 14.47 5.86 -4.96
CA ARG A 181 15.21 6.87 -4.20
C ARG A 181 15.20 8.18 -4.99
N LEU A 182 14.58 9.22 -4.45
CA LEU A 182 14.50 10.53 -5.12
C LEU A 182 15.78 11.34 -4.95
N SER A 183 16.37 11.27 -3.76
CA SER A 183 17.65 11.89 -3.41
C SER A 183 18.21 11.20 -2.15
N HIS A 184 19.36 11.65 -1.65
CA HIS A 184 20.06 10.99 -0.55
C HIS A 184 19.14 10.71 0.65
N GLY A 185 18.85 9.42 0.88
CA GLY A 185 18.04 8.95 2.01
C GLY A 185 16.52 9.20 1.91
N LYS A 186 16.02 9.75 0.79
CA LYS A 186 14.60 10.04 0.56
C LYS A 186 14.01 9.06 -0.46
N TYR A 187 12.91 8.39 -0.09
CA TYR A 187 12.31 7.30 -0.84
C TYR A 187 10.81 7.44 -1.03
N ILE A 188 10.32 6.97 -2.17
CA ILE A 188 8.92 6.66 -2.41
C ILE A 188 8.77 5.19 -2.81
N ILE A 189 7.53 4.69 -2.83
CA ILE A 189 7.24 3.41 -3.47
C ILE A 189 7.47 3.58 -4.98
N ASN A 190 8.10 2.61 -5.63
CA ASN A 190 8.38 2.68 -7.06
C ASN A 190 7.06 2.91 -7.84
N PRO A 191 6.93 3.98 -8.65
CA PRO A 191 5.74 4.23 -9.47
C PRO A 191 5.39 3.12 -10.44
N GLN A 192 6.36 2.29 -10.83
CA GLN A 192 6.15 1.12 -11.70
C GLN A 192 5.62 -0.12 -10.96
N LEU A 193 5.46 -0.02 -9.64
CA LEU A 193 4.92 -1.10 -8.84
C LEU A 193 3.42 -1.27 -9.13
N HIS A 194 3.06 -2.47 -9.53
CA HIS A 194 1.68 -2.92 -9.61
C HIS A 194 1.40 -3.92 -8.50
N LEU A 195 0.23 -3.79 -7.88
CA LEU A 195 -0.27 -4.74 -6.89
C LEU A 195 -1.38 -5.60 -7.50
N ARG A 196 -1.42 -6.86 -7.08
CA ARG A 196 -2.53 -7.74 -7.44
C ARG A 196 -3.74 -7.44 -6.55
N CYS A 197 -4.80 -6.93 -7.14
CA CYS A 197 -6.08 -6.70 -6.48
C CYS A 197 -7.13 -7.61 -7.12
N GLY A 198 -7.48 -8.71 -6.43
CA GLY A 198 -8.32 -9.78 -6.99
C GLY A 198 -7.76 -10.31 -8.31
N GLY A 199 -8.54 -10.16 -9.39
CA GLY A 199 -8.21 -10.63 -10.73
C GLY A 199 -7.34 -9.68 -11.57
N LYS A 200 -6.96 -8.50 -11.06
CA LYS A 200 -6.32 -7.43 -11.85
C LYS A 200 -5.00 -6.95 -11.24
N TRP A 201 -4.12 -6.46 -12.09
CA TRP A 201 -2.94 -5.70 -11.70
C TRP A 201 -3.31 -4.22 -11.72
N VAL A 202 -3.02 -3.51 -10.64
CA VAL A 202 -3.35 -2.09 -10.47
C VAL A 202 -2.08 -1.36 -10.08
N ALA A 203 -1.77 -0.23 -10.74
CA ALA A 203 -0.63 0.57 -10.38
C ALA A 203 -0.81 1.10 -8.94
N ILE A 204 0.26 1.09 -8.14
CA ILE A 204 0.16 1.42 -6.70
C ILE A 204 -0.45 2.80 -6.45
N TYR A 205 -0.13 3.79 -7.28
CA TYR A 205 -0.61 5.16 -7.10
C TYR A 205 -2.01 5.40 -7.67
N GLU A 206 -2.47 4.59 -8.62
CA GLU A 206 -3.88 4.54 -9.00
C GLU A 206 -4.72 3.92 -7.90
N LEU A 207 -4.23 2.84 -7.30
CA LEU A 207 -4.88 2.21 -6.14
C LEU A 207 -5.01 3.20 -4.98
N LEU A 208 -3.97 3.99 -4.72
CA LEU A 208 -3.92 5.01 -3.68
C LEU A 208 -4.54 6.35 -4.07
N GLY A 209 -5.32 6.42 -5.16
CA GLY A 209 -6.07 7.61 -5.54
C GLY A 209 -5.21 8.89 -5.69
N LEU A 210 -3.93 8.74 -6.07
CA LEU A 210 -2.99 9.85 -6.17
C LEU A 210 -3.44 10.88 -7.24
N PRO A 211 -3.92 10.49 -8.44
CA PRO A 211 -4.45 11.44 -9.42
C PRO A 211 -5.57 12.33 -8.87
N GLU A 212 -6.44 11.77 -8.03
CA GLU A 212 -7.57 12.44 -7.40
C GLU A 212 -7.13 13.47 -6.34
N LEU A 213 -5.93 13.32 -5.78
CA LEU A 213 -5.33 14.29 -4.86
C LEU A 213 -4.67 15.48 -5.58
N GLY A 214 -4.67 15.52 -6.91
CA GLY A 214 -4.03 16.58 -7.70
C GLY A 214 -2.50 16.56 -7.69
N PHE A 215 -1.90 15.52 -7.11
CA PHE A 215 -0.46 15.27 -7.17
C PHE A 215 -0.18 14.32 -8.33
N ASP A 216 0.28 14.83 -9.46
CA ASP A 216 0.80 13.94 -10.49
C ASP A 216 2.31 13.78 -10.28
N ILE A 217 2.72 12.71 -9.61
CA ILE A 217 4.15 12.40 -9.43
C ILE A 217 4.88 12.26 -10.78
N ARG A 218 4.17 12.03 -11.88
CA ARG A 218 4.74 11.99 -13.24
C ARG A 218 4.99 13.39 -13.80
N LYS A 219 4.37 14.42 -13.23
CA LYS A 219 4.54 15.86 -13.59
C LYS A 219 5.34 16.64 -12.55
N MET A 220 5.96 15.95 -11.59
CA MET A 220 6.85 16.60 -10.63
C MET A 220 8.19 16.86 -11.33
N ASP A 221 8.38 18.09 -11.81
CA ASP A 221 9.52 18.52 -12.65
C ASP A 221 10.92 18.20 -12.08
N PHE A 222 11.04 17.91 -10.78
CA PHE A 222 12.29 17.52 -10.11
C PHE A 222 12.58 16.02 -10.10
N LEU A 223 11.59 15.18 -10.45
CA LEU A 223 11.81 13.77 -10.81
C LEU A 223 12.27 13.64 -12.27
N THR A 224 12.04 14.69 -13.06
CA THR A 224 12.35 14.77 -14.49
C THR A 224 13.56 15.65 -14.81
N ASP A 225 14.30 16.13 -13.80
CA ASP A 225 15.51 16.90 -14.04
C ASP A 225 16.54 16.00 -14.73
N THR A 226 17.01 16.43 -15.90
CA THR A 226 17.50 15.61 -17.02
C THR A 226 18.69 14.68 -16.71
N GLY A 227 19.36 14.84 -15.57
CA GLY A 227 20.38 13.89 -15.09
C GLY A 227 19.85 12.64 -14.36
N PHE A 228 18.61 12.66 -13.86
CA PHE A 228 17.99 11.55 -13.13
C PHE A 228 17.40 10.47 -14.06
N LEU A 229 16.94 10.89 -15.25
CA LEU A 229 16.33 10.06 -16.28
C LEU A 229 17.36 9.25 -17.10
N GLU A 230 18.51 9.84 -17.43
CA GLU A 230 19.61 9.17 -18.16
C GLU A 230 20.29 8.05 -17.36
N TYR A 231 20.36 8.16 -16.03
CA TYR A 231 21.08 7.19 -15.19
C TYR A 231 20.33 5.86 -15.02
N TYR A 232 19.02 5.82 -15.27
CA TYR A 232 18.18 4.63 -15.10
C TYR A 232 17.37 4.20 -16.33
N GLY A 233 17.43 4.95 -17.44
CA GLY A 233 16.81 4.56 -18.72
C GLY A 233 15.28 4.48 -18.65
N ILE A 234 14.65 5.35 -17.86
CA ILE A 234 13.20 5.39 -17.68
C ILE A 234 12.70 6.68 -18.32
N ASP A 235 12.06 6.58 -19.48
CA ASP A 235 11.38 7.71 -20.13
C ASP A 235 9.92 7.77 -19.65
N VAL A 236 9.60 8.77 -18.82
CA VAL A 236 8.26 8.94 -18.23
C VAL A 236 7.23 9.38 -19.27
N GLN A 237 7.65 10.02 -20.38
CA GLN A 237 6.78 10.36 -21.50
C GLN A 237 6.47 9.12 -22.33
N GLU A 238 7.48 8.30 -22.65
CA GLU A 238 7.29 6.99 -23.29
C GLU A 238 6.39 6.08 -22.44
N MET A 239 6.54 6.10 -21.11
CA MET A 239 5.67 5.34 -20.20
C MET A 239 4.21 5.82 -20.16
N ALA A 240 3.99 7.13 -20.28
CA ALA A 240 2.64 7.69 -20.35
C ALA A 240 2.00 7.39 -21.71
N GLU A 241 2.79 7.44 -22.78
CA GLU A 241 2.39 7.09 -24.15
C GLU A 241 2.13 5.59 -24.31
N ASP A 242 2.98 4.72 -23.76
CA ASP A 242 2.81 3.26 -23.77
C ASP A 242 1.59 2.82 -22.97
N HIS A 243 1.33 3.46 -21.83
CA HIS A 243 0.14 3.20 -21.03
C HIS A 243 -1.13 3.69 -21.71
N GLN A 244 -1.10 4.89 -22.32
CA GLN A 244 -2.23 5.41 -23.10
C GLN A 244 -2.48 4.56 -24.35
N ASN A 245 -1.43 4.14 -25.06
CA ASN A 245 -1.51 3.23 -26.20
C ASN A 245 -2.07 1.86 -25.78
N ALA A 246 -1.68 1.33 -24.62
CA ALA A 246 -2.23 0.07 -24.10
C ALA A 246 -3.73 0.20 -23.74
N ILE A 247 -4.15 1.33 -23.18
CA ILE A 247 -5.57 1.64 -22.91
C ILE A 247 -6.35 1.79 -24.21
N ASP A 248 -5.80 2.51 -25.19
CA ASP A 248 -6.45 2.77 -26.48
C ASP A 248 -6.57 1.48 -27.31
N VAL A 249 -5.57 0.60 -27.29
CA VAL A 249 -5.62 -0.74 -27.89
C VAL A 249 -6.68 -1.61 -27.19
N GLN A 250 -6.72 -1.64 -25.85
CA GLN A 250 -7.74 -2.38 -25.11
C GLN A 250 -9.15 -1.83 -25.33
N MET A 251 -9.31 -0.50 -25.48
CA MET A 251 -10.58 0.12 -25.87
C MET A 251 -10.97 -0.26 -27.29
N MET A 252 -10.05 -0.20 -28.26
CA MET A 252 -10.30 -0.57 -29.66
C MET A 252 -10.72 -2.05 -29.78
N GLU A 253 -10.02 -2.97 -29.10
CA GLU A 253 -10.38 -4.39 -29.04
C GLU A 253 -11.73 -4.62 -28.36
N ALA A 254 -12.06 -3.86 -27.31
CA ALA A 254 -13.37 -3.91 -26.66
C ALA A 254 -14.49 -3.40 -27.59
N PHE A 255 -14.24 -2.36 -28.39
CA PHE A 255 -15.21 -1.83 -29.36
C PHE A 255 -15.39 -2.75 -30.59
N GLU A 256 -14.35 -3.47 -31.01
CA GLU A 256 -14.47 -4.47 -32.09
C GLU A 256 -15.29 -5.69 -31.66
N ASN A 257 -15.20 -6.10 -30.39
CA ASN A 257 -16.01 -7.19 -29.82
C ASN A 257 -17.48 -6.82 -29.54
N ILE A 258 -17.88 -5.55 -29.76
CA ILE A 258 -19.24 -5.02 -29.54
C ILE A 258 -19.99 -4.75 -30.86
N LYS A 259 -19.36 -4.93 -32.02
CA LYS A 259 -20.09 -4.85 -33.30
C LYS A 259 -21.03 -6.05 -33.46
N PRO A 260 -22.28 -5.85 -33.90
CA PRO A 260 -23.29 -6.91 -34.02
C PRO A 260 -22.96 -7.95 -35.08
#